data_AF-A0AAE1PZ16-F1
#
_entry.id   AF-A0AAE1PZ16-F1
#
_cell.length_a   1.000
_cell.length_b   1.000
_cell.length_c   1.000
_cell.angle_alpha   90.00
_cell.angle_beta   90.00
_cell.angle_gamma   90.00
#
_symmetry.space_group_name_H-M   'P 1'
#
loop_
_entity.id
_entity.type
_entity.pdbx_description
1 polymer ?
#
loop_
_entity_poly.entity_id
_entity_poly.type
_entity_poly.pdbx_seq_one_letter_code
_entity_poly.pdbx_strand_id
1 'polypeptide(L)'
;MSATFKNKGGPHGLGDPDDKSLRKVEINVLVPKKMREIARIEKCTKEVEEFTKCCKESSLAMVVNCRPQNTDLWDCMGKWFKDEEFRERCTREYLQERTEYRRTGLTKKQRSIEPEAQIA
;
A
#
# COMPACT_ATOMS: atom_id res chain seq x y z
N MET A 1 -21.54 -17.01 -31.66
CA MET A 1 -21.95 -15.81 -30.90
C MET A 1 -20.77 -15.39 -30.02
N SER A 2 -19.90 -14.50 -30.52
CA SER A 2 -18.71 -14.06 -29.80
C SER A 2 -19.09 -13.23 -28.58
N ALA A 3 -18.84 -13.74 -27.39
CA ALA A 3 -18.93 -12.98 -26.15
C ALA A 3 -17.88 -11.85 -26.19
N THR A 4 -18.31 -10.66 -26.60
CA THR A 4 -17.51 -9.44 -26.52
C THR A 4 -17.62 -8.93 -25.09
N PHE A 5 -16.61 -9.19 -24.26
CA PHE A 5 -16.47 -8.54 -22.96
C PHE A 5 -16.16 -7.03 -23.15
N LYS A 6 -17.21 -6.24 -23.40
CA LYS A 6 -17.26 -4.77 -23.35
C LYS A 6 -17.68 -4.37 -21.92
N ASN A 7 -17.09 -3.44 -21.17
CA ASN A 7 -15.96 -2.54 -21.35
C ASN A 7 -15.31 -2.40 -19.97
N LYS A 8 -14.01 -2.65 -19.83
CA LYS A 8 -13.32 -2.05 -18.68
C LYS A 8 -13.33 -0.54 -18.95
N GLY A 9 -14.06 0.24 -18.16
CA GLY A 9 -14.23 1.67 -18.40
C GLY A 9 -12.92 2.47 -18.28
N GLY A 10 -13.00 3.78 -18.57
CA GLY A 10 -11.89 4.71 -18.41
C GLY A 10 -10.85 4.69 -19.55
N PRO A 11 -9.89 5.63 -19.53
CA PRO A 11 -9.00 5.92 -20.67
C PRO A 11 -8.04 4.78 -21.03
N HIS A 12 -7.70 3.91 -20.08
CA HIS A 12 -6.80 2.77 -20.28
C HIS A 12 -7.47 1.41 -20.05
N GLY A 13 -8.80 1.36 -19.97
CA GLY A 13 -9.50 0.12 -19.63
C GLY A 13 -9.19 -0.39 -18.22
N LEU A 14 -8.96 0.51 -17.26
CA LEU A 14 -8.63 0.20 -15.87
C LEU A 14 -9.77 0.56 -14.89
N GLY A 15 -10.91 1.00 -15.42
CA GLY A 15 -12.03 1.57 -14.68
C GLY A 15 -12.03 3.10 -14.73
N ASP A 16 -13.15 3.69 -14.33
CA ASP A 16 -13.33 5.13 -14.24
C ASP A 16 -12.37 5.76 -13.20
N PRO A 17 -11.52 6.75 -13.56
CA PRO A 17 -10.66 7.46 -12.62
C PRO A 17 -11.39 8.20 -11.50
N ASP A 18 -12.63 8.66 -11.74
CA ASP A 18 -13.38 9.50 -10.81
C ASP A 18 -14.31 8.71 -9.88
N ASP A 19 -14.51 7.41 -10.17
CA ASP A 19 -15.17 6.48 -9.26
C ASP A 19 -14.44 6.42 -7.91
N LYS A 20 -15.16 6.72 -6.82
CA LYS A 20 -14.67 6.68 -5.43
C LYS A 20 -15.18 5.48 -4.63
N SER A 21 -15.96 4.59 -5.24
CA SER A 21 -16.42 3.38 -4.57
C SER A 21 -15.26 2.42 -4.27
N LEU A 22 -15.38 1.64 -3.20
CA LEU A 22 -14.41 0.63 -2.81
C LEU A 22 -14.99 -0.78 -3.03
N ARG A 23 -14.23 -1.60 -3.74
CA ARG A 23 -14.49 -3.02 -3.92
C ARG A 23 -14.11 -3.79 -2.66
N LYS A 24 -14.67 -4.98 -2.46
CA LYS A 24 -14.35 -5.85 -1.31
C LYS A 24 -12.84 -6.08 -1.12
N VAL A 25 -12.10 -6.28 -2.21
CA VAL A 25 -10.63 -6.44 -2.17
C VAL A 25 -9.92 -5.17 -1.73
N GLU A 26 -10.47 -3.99 -2.05
CA GLU A 26 -9.89 -2.71 -1.64
C GLU A 26 -10.11 -2.48 -0.15
N ILE A 27 -11.32 -2.75 0.33
CA ILE A 27 -11.70 -2.64 1.73
C ILE A 27 -10.89 -3.60 2.60
N ASN A 28 -10.78 -4.86 2.20
CA ASN A 28 -10.26 -5.94 3.04
C ASN A 28 -8.75 -6.20 2.87
N VAL A 29 -8.14 -5.73 1.78
CA VAL A 29 -6.74 -6.05 1.45
C VAL A 29 -5.93 -4.80 1.15
N LEU A 30 -6.35 -3.96 0.18
CA LEU A 30 -5.49 -2.88 -0.31
C LEU A 30 -5.40 -1.70 0.65
N VAL A 31 -6.50 -1.28 1.26
CA VAL A 31 -6.50 -0.25 2.31
C VAL A 31 -5.74 -0.75 3.55
N PRO A 32 -5.99 -1.95 4.10
CA PRO A 32 -5.16 -2.54 5.17
C PRO A 32 -3.66 -2.61 4.84
N LYS A 33 -3.31 -2.96 3.60
CA LYS A 33 -1.92 -2.95 3.14
C LYS A 33 -1.34 -1.53 3.17
N LYS A 34 -2.08 -0.54 2.68
CA LYS A 34 -1.67 0.87 2.70
C LYS A 34 -1.47 1.39 4.13
N MET A 35 -2.39 1.07 5.04
CA MET A 35 -2.27 1.38 6.47
C MET A 35 -0.98 0.80 7.06
N ARG A 36 -0.67 -0.47 6.75
CA ARG A 36 0.56 -1.12 7.21
C ARG A 36 1.82 -0.43 6.67
N GLU A 37 1.84 -0.09 5.38
CA GLU A 37 2.97 0.62 4.75
C GLU A 37 3.23 1.97 5.44
N ILE A 38 2.18 2.77 5.59
CA ILE A 38 2.26 4.10 6.20
C ILE A 38 2.61 4.01 7.69
N ALA A 39 2.01 3.08 8.44
CA ALA A 39 2.30 2.90 9.86
C ALA A 39 3.78 2.58 10.09
N ARG A 40 4.39 1.73 9.26
CA ARG A 40 5.82 1.41 9.36
C ARG A 40 6.73 2.61 9.06
N ILE A 41 6.33 3.50 8.15
CA ILE A 41 7.15 4.64 7.71
C ILE A 41 6.99 5.84 8.65
N GLU A 42 5.79 6.08 9.17
CA GLU A 42 5.48 7.33 9.89
C GLU A 42 5.24 7.14 11.39
N LYS A 43 4.75 5.97 11.82
CA LYS A 43 4.19 5.79 13.17
C LYS A 43 4.99 4.83 14.05
N CYS A 44 5.45 3.74 13.47
CA CYS A 44 6.17 2.65 14.15
C CYS A 44 7.65 2.63 13.75
N THR A 45 8.24 3.80 13.53
CA THR A 45 9.62 3.93 13.02
C THR A 45 10.63 3.32 13.97
N LYS A 46 10.44 3.51 15.28
CA LYS A 46 11.28 2.93 16.33
C LYS A 46 11.23 1.41 16.30
N GLU A 47 10.04 0.81 16.29
CA GLU A 47 9.87 -0.64 16.28
C GLU A 47 10.40 -1.26 14.97
N VAL A 48 10.24 -0.55 13.85
CA VAL A 48 10.86 -0.95 12.57
C VAL A 48 12.38 -0.93 12.67
N GLU A 49 12.97 0.09 13.29
CA GLU A 49 14.42 0.20 13.48
C GLU A 49 14.95 -0.92 14.39
N GLU A 50 14.32 -1.15 15.53
CA GLU A 50 14.69 -2.20 16.48
C GLU A 50 14.56 -3.61 15.86
N PHE A 51 13.46 -3.86 15.14
CA PHE A 51 13.30 -5.10 14.40
C PHE A 51 14.36 -5.24 13.31
N THR A 52 14.63 -4.19 12.53
CA THR A 52 15.64 -4.20 11.46
C THR A 52 17.04 -4.44 12.02
N LYS A 53 17.37 -3.83 13.16
CA LYS A 53 18.63 -4.05 13.88
C LYS A 53 18.78 -5.52 14.28
N CYS A 54 17.75 -6.09 14.91
CA CYS A 54 17.77 -7.52 15.27
C CYS A 54 17.94 -8.42 14.04
N CYS A 55 17.24 -8.12 12.94
CA CYS A 55 17.36 -8.89 11.69
C CYS A 55 18.79 -8.89 11.15
N LYS A 56 19.48 -7.74 11.21
CA LYS A 56 20.87 -7.62 10.75
C LYS A 56 21.84 -8.38 11.66
N GLU A 57 21.62 -8.36 12.97
CA GLU A 57 22.49 -9.04 13.96
C GLU A 57 22.29 -10.55 14.01
N SER A 58 21.06 -11.03 13.79
CA SER A 58 20.70 -12.45 13.95
C SER A 58 20.92 -13.30 12.70
N SER A 59 21.17 -12.70 11.52
CA SER A 59 21.35 -13.42 10.25
C SER A 59 20.26 -14.49 10.04
N LEU A 60 20.64 -15.75 9.76
CA LEU A 60 19.71 -16.87 9.54
C LEU A 60 18.83 -17.21 10.75
N ALA A 61 19.22 -16.81 11.98
CA ALA A 61 18.46 -17.09 13.20
C ALA A 61 17.36 -16.05 13.49
N MET A 62 17.16 -15.05 12.61
CA MET A 62 16.23 -13.93 12.82
C MET A 62 14.79 -14.36 13.18
N VAL A 63 14.28 -15.43 12.59
CA VAL A 63 12.87 -15.87 12.76
C VAL A 63 12.60 -16.35 14.19
N VAL A 64 13.64 -16.78 14.89
CA VAL A 64 13.56 -17.20 16.29
C VAL A 64 13.97 -16.06 17.21
N ASN A 65 15.10 -15.42 16.94
CA ASN A 65 15.69 -14.43 17.82
C ASN A 65 14.95 -13.08 17.83
N CYS A 66 14.32 -12.71 16.71
CA CYS A 66 13.65 -11.41 16.56
C CYS A 66 12.13 -11.47 16.78
N ARG A 67 11.62 -12.55 17.38
CA ARG A 67 10.20 -12.66 17.74
C ARG A 67 9.73 -11.54 18.68
N PRO A 68 10.51 -11.11 19.70
CA PRO A 68 10.09 -10.00 20.56
C PRO A 68 9.91 -8.70 19.78
N GLN A 69 10.92 -8.27 19.02
CA GLN A 69 10.88 -7.03 18.23
C GLN A 69 9.80 -7.09 17.13
N ASN A 70 9.57 -8.28 16.56
CA ASN A 70 8.45 -8.47 15.65
C ASN A 70 7.10 -8.27 16.37
N THR A 71 6.93 -8.82 17.58
CA THR A 71 5.71 -8.64 18.37
C THR A 71 5.47 -7.16 18.67
N ASP A 72 6.50 -6.43 19.10
CA ASP A 72 6.41 -4.99 19.37
C ASP A 72 5.98 -4.21 18.11
N LEU A 73 6.56 -4.53 16.96
CA LEU A 73 6.18 -3.94 15.68
C LEU A 73 4.73 -4.28 15.29
N TRP A 74 4.30 -5.52 15.48
CA TRP A 74 2.91 -5.94 15.24
C TRP A 74 1.93 -5.23 16.16
N ASP A 75 2.27 -5.07 17.44
CA ASP A 75 1.44 -4.37 18.42
C ASP A 75 1.33 -2.88 18.11
N CYS A 76 2.43 -2.24 17.70
CA CYS A 76 2.39 -0.87 17.22
C CYS A 76 1.46 -0.71 16.01
N MET A 77 1.63 -1.54 14.98
CA MET A 77 0.76 -1.50 13.79
C MET A 77 -0.70 -1.83 14.13
N GLY A 78 -0.93 -2.75 15.07
CA GLY A 78 -2.25 -3.17 15.51
C GLY A 78 -3.05 -2.06 16.18
N LYS A 79 -2.39 -1.12 16.86
CA LYS A 79 -3.03 0.10 17.41
C LYS A 79 -3.57 0.98 16.28
N TRP A 80 -2.74 1.30 15.29
CA TRP A 80 -3.12 2.12 14.14
C TRP A 80 -4.13 1.44 13.21
N PHE A 81 -4.15 0.12 13.16
CA PHE A 81 -5.13 -0.62 12.37
C PHE A 81 -6.58 -0.40 12.84
N LYS A 82 -6.77 -0.08 14.13
CA LYS A 82 -8.09 0.17 14.74
C LYS A 82 -8.47 1.65 14.72
N ASP A 83 -7.58 2.52 14.26
CA ASP A 83 -7.80 3.97 14.23
C ASP A 83 -8.59 4.35 12.96
N GLU A 84 -9.80 4.90 13.16
CA GLU A 84 -10.71 5.22 12.06
C GLU A 84 -10.22 6.38 11.21
N GLU A 85 -9.70 7.45 11.83
CA GLU A 85 -9.16 8.61 11.12
C GLU A 85 -7.96 8.22 10.25
N PHE A 86 -7.08 7.38 10.79
CA PHE A 86 -5.95 6.83 10.05
C PHE A 86 -6.41 5.97 8.87
N ARG A 87 -7.43 5.12 9.08
CA ARG A 87 -8.01 4.32 8.01
C ARG A 87 -8.61 5.17 6.90
N GLU A 88 -9.32 6.25 7.24
CA GLU A 88 -9.88 7.19 6.27
C GLU A 88 -8.78 7.89 5.47
N ARG A 89 -7.72 8.36 6.14
CA ARG A 89 -6.55 8.96 5.50
C ARG A 89 -5.91 8.00 4.49
N CYS A 90 -5.62 6.77 4.92
CA CYS A 90 -5.04 5.74 4.06
C CYS A 90 -5.97 5.37 2.89
N THR A 91 -7.28 5.38 3.11
CA THR A 91 -8.28 5.15 2.05
C THR A 91 -8.24 6.26 1.00
N ARG A 92 -8.15 7.52 1.42
CA ARG A 92 -8.04 8.67 0.51
C ARG A 92 -6.76 8.61 -0.32
N GLU A 93 -5.63 8.31 0.31
CA GLU A 93 -4.35 8.12 -0.39
C GLU A 93 -4.41 6.95 -1.39
N TYR A 94 -5.01 5.82 -0.99
CA TYR A 94 -5.23 4.69 -1.90
C TYR A 94 -6.09 5.07 -3.11
N LEU A 95 -7.20 5.78 -2.88
CA LEU A 95 -8.09 6.24 -3.95
C LEU A 95 -7.38 7.21 -4.90
N GLN A 96 -6.53 8.09 -4.38
CA GLN A 96 -5.71 8.99 -5.19
C GLN A 96 -4.74 8.20 -6.08
N GLU A 97 -3.98 7.25 -5.50
CA GLU A 97 -3.06 6.40 -6.27
C GLU A 97 -3.80 5.59 -7.35
N ARG A 98 -5.01 5.11 -7.04
CA ARG A 98 -5.89 4.40 -7.98
C ARG A 98 -6.40 5.31 -9.09
N THR A 99 -6.85 6.52 -8.76
CA THR A 99 -7.28 7.52 -9.75
C THR A 99 -6.13 7.81 -10.71
N GLU A 100 -4.92 8.04 -10.20
CA GLU A 100 -3.74 8.29 -11.03
C GLU A 100 -3.41 7.08 -11.92
N TYR A 101 -3.43 5.86 -11.36
CA TYR A 101 -3.20 4.64 -12.15
C TYR A 101 -4.25 4.44 -13.24
N ARG A 102 -5.53 4.68 -12.95
CA ARG A 102 -6.61 4.58 -13.94
C ARG A 102 -6.50 5.67 -15.02
N ARG A 103 -6.01 6.85 -14.66
CA ARG A 103 -5.83 8.00 -15.56
C ARG A 103 -4.62 7.85 -16.48
N THR A 104 -3.50 7.32 -15.99
CA THR A 104 -2.22 7.28 -16.74
C THR A 104 -1.83 5.89 -17.21
N GLY A 105 -2.40 4.83 -16.64
CA GLY A 105 -1.94 3.45 -16.86
C GLY A 105 -0.64 3.09 -16.14
N LEU A 106 0.02 4.05 -15.48
CA LEU A 106 1.32 3.88 -14.85
C LEU A 106 1.18 3.71 -13.34
N THR A 107 1.89 2.75 -12.75
CA THR A 107 1.95 2.59 -11.28
C THR A 107 2.72 3.74 -10.63
N LYS A 108 2.53 3.95 -9.32
CA LYS A 108 3.30 4.95 -8.55
C LYS A 108 4.81 4.79 -8.73
N LYS A 109 5.29 3.53 -8.76
CA LYS A 109 6.70 3.21 -8.98
C LYS A 109 7.19 3.59 -10.38
N GLN A 110 6.40 3.33 -11.43
CA GLN A 110 6.74 3.74 -12.79
C GLN A 110 6.80 5.27 -12.90
N ARG A 111 5.81 5.98 -12.34
CA ARG A 111 5.80 7.46 -12.32
C ARG A 111 7.00 8.05 -11.58
N SER A 112 7.49 7.41 -10.52
CA SER A 112 8.69 7.88 -9.80
C SER A 112 10.02 7.63 -10.54
N ILE A 113 10.03 6.78 -11.58
CA ILE A 113 11.21 6.44 -12.39
C ILE A 113 11.24 7.24 -13.70
N GLU A 114 10.10 7.76 -14.15
CA GLU A 114 9.92 8.47 -15.43
C GLU A 114 10.10 10.02 -15.43
N PRO A 115 10.92 10.69 -14.60
CA PRO A 115 11.26 12.09 -14.88
C PRO A 115 11.98 12.32 -16.23
N GLU A 116 12.61 11.29 -16.81
CA GLU A 116 13.51 11.45 -17.98
C GLU A 116 12.90 11.05 -19.34
N ALA A 117 11.70 10.47 -19.38
CA ALA A 117 11.14 9.88 -20.62
C ALA A 117 10.08 10.74 -21.34
N GLN A 118 9.85 11.98 -20.92
CA GLN A 118 8.82 12.86 -21.51
C GLN A 118 9.39 14.08 -22.26
N ILE A 119 10.70 14.12 -22.55
CA ILE A 119 11.35 15.21 -23.31
C ILE A 119 12.05 14.70 -24.60
N ALA A 120 11.94 13.41 -24.95
CA ALA A 120 12.46 12.88 -26.22
C ALA A 120 11.35 12.77 -27.28
#